data_AF-W1RSD5-F1
#
_entry.id   AF-W1RSD5-F1
#
_cell.length_a   1.000
_cell.length_b   1.000
_cell.length_c   1.000
_cell.angle_alpha   90.00
_cell.angle_beta   90.00
_cell.angle_gamma   90.00
#
_symmetry.space_group_name_H-M   'P 1'
#
loop_
_entity.id
_entity.type
_entity.pdbx_description
1 polymer ?
#
loop_
_entity_poly.entity_id
_entity_poly.type
_entity_poly.pdbx_seq_one_letter_code
_entity_poly.pdbx_strand_id
1 'polypeptide(L)'
;MHLTATFSRPDRADLARRWQALEARSDASFFLGWTWVGAWLDSYAVAPDLLAVTDGEGADVALALVGHAMQPRLLGPVATLSLNQSGERIADRPYVEYNGLLTETGRQVEAAAAAIAALAG
;
A
#
# COMPACT_ATOMS: atom_id res chain seq x y z
N MET A 1 13.18 -13.06 -12.22
CA MET A 1 13.81 -12.27 -11.14
C MET A 1 13.04 -12.56 -9.86
N HIS A 2 13.73 -12.76 -8.73
CA HIS A 2 13.06 -13.03 -7.45
C HIS A 2 12.52 -11.72 -6.88
N LEU A 3 11.21 -11.64 -6.65
CA LEU A 3 10.59 -10.50 -5.98
C LEU A 3 10.60 -10.74 -4.48
N THR A 4 10.84 -9.69 -3.69
CA THR A 4 10.83 -9.75 -2.23
C THR A 4 9.90 -8.68 -1.69
N ALA A 5 8.99 -9.07 -0.80
CA ALA A 5 8.05 -8.16 -0.16
C ALA A 5 8.47 -7.91 1.29
N THR A 6 8.48 -6.64 1.69
CA THR A 6 8.92 -6.19 3.02
C THR A 6 7.98 -5.11 3.57
N PHE A 7 7.87 -5.06 4.91
CA PHE A 7 7.15 -4.00 5.61
C PHE A 7 8.13 -3.02 6.24
N SER A 8 7.85 -1.73 6.14
CA SER A 8 8.67 -0.67 6.72
C SER A 8 7.84 0.56 7.08
N ARG A 9 8.40 1.47 7.90
CA ARG A 9 7.83 2.80 8.18
C ARG A 9 8.81 3.88 7.77
N PRO A 10 8.93 4.19 6.46
CA PRO A 10 9.76 5.30 6.03
C PRO A 10 9.21 6.63 6.56
N ASP A 11 10.07 7.63 6.66
CA ASP A 11 9.58 8.99 6.88
C ASP A 11 8.77 9.49 5.67
N ARG A 12 8.08 10.62 5.85
CA ARG A 12 7.17 11.13 4.83
C ARG A 12 7.87 11.54 3.53
N ALA A 13 9.10 12.02 3.62
CA ALA A 13 9.86 12.47 2.45
C ALA A 13 10.38 11.27 1.65
N ASP A 14 10.87 10.23 2.34
CA ASP A 14 11.30 8.99 1.69
C ASP A 14 10.13 8.25 1.04
N LEU A 15 8.99 8.18 1.74
CA LEU A 15 7.76 7.62 1.18
C LEU A 15 7.34 8.34 -0.11
N ALA A 16 7.31 9.68 -0.08
CA ALA A 16 6.95 10.50 -1.23
C ALA A 16 7.86 10.19 -2.44
N ARG A 17 9.17 10.20 -2.20
CA ARG A 17 10.18 9.97 -3.23
C ARG A 17 10.02 8.59 -3.88
N ARG A 18 9.86 7.55 -3.08
CA ARG A 18 9.67 6.17 -3.57
C ARG A 18 8.37 6.02 -4.34
N TRP A 19 7.28 6.58 -3.81
CA TRP A 19 5.96 6.53 -4.43
C TRP A 19 5.95 7.22 -5.79
N GLN A 20 6.44 8.46 -5.86
CA GLN A 20 6.50 9.24 -7.10
C GLN A 20 7.43 8.62 -8.14
N ALA A 21 8.54 8.00 -7.72
CA ALA A 21 9.46 7.31 -8.61
C ALA A 21 8.82 6.08 -9.26
N LEU A 22 7.98 5.34 -8.52
CA LEU A 22 7.23 4.21 -9.06
C LEU A 22 6.02 4.66 -9.89
N GLU A 23 5.33 5.71 -9.46
CA GLU A 23 4.19 6.33 -10.18
C GLU A 23 4.59 6.75 -11.60
N ALA A 24 5.79 7.31 -11.77
CA ALA A 24 6.32 7.68 -13.08
C ALA A 24 6.51 6.50 -14.06
N ARG A 25 6.50 5.26 -13.57
CA ARG A 25 6.66 4.01 -14.34
C ARG A 25 5.41 3.13 -14.32
N SER A 26 4.29 3.69 -13.87
CA SER A 26 3.03 2.97 -13.66
C SER A 26 1.92 3.54 -14.53
N ASP A 27 1.08 2.67 -15.07
CA ASP A 27 -0.20 3.04 -15.70
C ASP A 27 -1.35 3.11 -14.66
N ALA A 28 -1.01 3.27 -13.37
CA ALA A 28 -1.99 3.30 -12.29
C ALA A 28 -2.93 4.50 -12.40
N SER A 29 -4.11 4.35 -11.80
CA SER A 29 -5.08 5.45 -11.73
C SER A 29 -4.57 6.58 -10.85
N PHE A 30 -5.08 7.79 -11.09
CA PHE A 30 -4.81 8.98 -10.28
C PHE A 30 -4.96 8.75 -8.76
N PHE A 31 -5.88 7.87 -8.34
CA PHE A 31 -6.15 7.56 -6.94
C PHE A 31 -5.01 6.80 -6.24
N LEU A 32 -4.13 6.16 -7.02
CA LEU A 32 -2.90 5.56 -6.51
C LEU A 32 -1.71 6.50 -6.63
N GLY A 33 -1.90 7.72 -7.15
CA GLY A 33 -0.84 8.71 -7.29
C GLY A 33 -0.51 9.43 -5.99
N TRP A 34 0.70 9.97 -5.89
CA TRP A 34 1.17 10.64 -4.68
C TRP A 34 0.32 11.85 -4.29
N THR A 35 -0.22 12.58 -5.28
CA THR A 35 -1.08 13.74 -5.02
C THR A 35 -2.30 13.37 -4.16
N TRP A 36 -2.89 12.21 -4.43
CA TRP A 36 -4.02 11.70 -3.66
C TRP A 36 -3.57 11.08 -2.34
N VAL A 37 -2.60 10.17 -2.38
CA VAL A 37 -2.11 9.42 -1.22
C VAL A 37 -1.50 10.35 -0.17
N GLY A 38 -0.72 11.33 -0.61
CA GLY A 38 -0.15 12.36 0.26
C GLY A 38 -1.24 13.17 0.96
N ALA A 39 -2.21 13.70 0.21
CA ALA A 39 -3.32 14.46 0.79
C ALA A 39 -4.13 13.64 1.80
N TRP A 40 -4.35 12.35 1.53
CA TRP A 40 -5.01 11.43 2.46
C TRP A 40 -4.23 11.25 3.76
N LEU A 41 -2.92 10.96 3.67
CA LEU A 41 -2.06 10.82 4.85
C LEU A 41 -2.04 12.09 5.72
N ASP A 42 -2.05 13.28 5.09
CA ASP A 42 -2.05 14.56 5.81
C ASP A 42 -3.40 14.85 6.49
N SER A 43 -4.51 14.46 5.84
CA SER A 43 -5.86 14.77 6.32
C SER A 43 -6.26 13.93 7.53
N TYR A 44 -5.77 12.68 7.62
CA TYR A 44 -6.22 11.72 8.64
C TYR A 44 -5.18 11.43 9.72
N ALA A 45 -3.98 12.04 9.67
CA ALA A 45 -2.88 11.81 10.62
C ALA A 45 -2.60 10.32 10.90
N VAL A 46 -2.74 9.49 9.86
CA VAL A 46 -2.50 8.04 9.92
C VAL A 46 -1.04 7.72 9.60
N ALA A 47 -0.53 6.65 10.21
CA ALA A 47 0.83 6.14 9.99
C ALA A 47 0.78 4.67 9.56
N PRO A 48 0.32 4.37 8.32
CA PRO A 48 0.29 3.01 7.81
C PRO A 48 1.70 2.46 7.58
N ASP A 49 1.83 1.13 7.63
CA ASP A 49 3.06 0.46 7.22
C ASP A 49 3.15 0.48 5.69
N LEU A 50 4.34 0.73 5.15
CA LEU A 50 4.62 0.57 3.73
C LEU A 50 4.94 -0.90 3.46
N LEU A 51 4.11 -1.54 2.63
CA LEU A 51 4.44 -2.78 1.96
C LEU A 51 5.18 -2.45 0.66
N ALA A 52 6.43 -2.88 0.56
CA ALA A 52 7.25 -2.71 -0.63
C ALA A 52 7.61 -4.06 -1.24
N VAL A 53 7.31 -4.24 -2.52
CA VAL A 53 7.78 -5.36 -3.33
C VAL A 53 8.94 -4.87 -4.19
N THR A 54 10.13 -5.43 -3.98
CA THR A 54 11.34 -5.06 -4.71
C THR A 54 11.86 -6.21 -5.56
N ASP A 55 12.59 -5.89 -6.62
CA ASP A 55 13.37 -6.87 -7.36
C ASP A 55 14.69 -7.24 -6.65
N GLY A 56 15.52 -8.05 -7.32
CA GLY A 56 16.81 -8.51 -6.79
C GLY A 56 17.89 -7.41 -6.68
N GLU A 57 17.66 -6.25 -7.29
CA GLU A 57 18.53 -5.07 -7.19
C GLU A 57 18.02 -4.08 -6.12
N GLY A 58 16.86 -4.36 -5.52
CA GLY A 58 16.22 -3.52 -4.51
C GLY A 58 15.37 -2.39 -5.08
N ALA A 59 15.06 -2.41 -6.39
CA ALA A 59 14.19 -1.41 -7.00
C ALA A 59 12.72 -1.71 -6.65
N ASP A 60 11.97 -0.67 -6.26
CA ASP A 60 10.54 -0.79 -5.99
C ASP A 60 9.78 -1.17 -7.27
N VAL A 61 9.12 -2.33 -7.24
CA VAL A 61 8.25 -2.87 -8.31
C VAL A 61 6.78 -2.66 -7.97
N ALA A 62 6.44 -2.75 -6.67
CA ALA A 62 5.13 -2.37 -6.18
C ALA A 62 5.17 -1.78 -4.77
N LEU A 63 4.28 -0.85 -4.48
CA LEU A 63 4.12 -0.19 -3.19
C LEU A 63 2.64 -0.19 -2.79
N ALA A 64 2.37 -0.37 -1.49
CA ALA A 64 1.07 -0.12 -0.91
C ALA A 64 1.18 0.34 0.53
N LEU A 65 0.22 1.15 0.96
CA LEU A 65 0.05 1.50 2.36
C LEU A 65 -0.89 0.50 3.01
N VAL A 66 -0.45 -0.08 4.11
CA VAL A 66 -1.20 -1.08 4.86
C VAL A 66 -1.55 -0.52 6.22
N GLY A 67 -2.84 -0.23 6.40
CA GLY A 67 -3.40 0.08 7.71
C GLY A 67 -3.59 -1.19 8.51
N HIS A 68 -3.06 -1.22 9.73
CA HIS A 68 -3.33 -2.28 10.70
C HIS A 68 -4.45 -1.82 11.63
N ALA A 69 -5.64 -2.41 11.51
CA ALA A 69 -6.75 -2.12 12.40
C ALA A 69 -7.29 -3.39 13.05
N MET A 70 -7.61 -3.28 14.34
CA MET A 70 -8.38 -4.29 15.06
C MET A 70 -9.86 -3.99 14.87
N GLN A 71 -10.50 -4.70 13.95
CA GLN A 71 -11.91 -4.46 13.67
C GLN A 71 -12.79 -5.28 14.62
N PRO A 72 -13.73 -4.65 15.34
CA PRO A 72 -14.63 -5.36 16.24
C PRO A 72 -15.58 -6.26 15.43
N ARG A 73 -15.64 -7.55 15.78
CA ARG A 73 -16.61 -8.52 15.27
C ARG A 73 -17.36 -9.18 16.43
N LEU A 74 -18.41 -9.92 16.08
CA LEU A 74 -19.36 -10.50 17.04
C LEU A 74 -18.70 -11.42 18.08
N LEU A 75 -17.57 -12.06 17.73
CA LEU A 75 -16.84 -13.00 18.59
C LEU A 75 -15.47 -12.46 19.04
N GLY A 76 -15.28 -11.14 19.03
CA GLY A 76 -14.04 -10.48 19.39
C GLY A 76 -13.39 -9.74 18.21
N PRO A 77 -12.38 -8.89 18.49
CA PRO A 77 -11.68 -8.12 17.47
C PRO A 77 -10.81 -9.01 16.58
N VAL A 78 -10.79 -8.76 15.27
CA VAL A 78 -10.02 -9.53 14.26
C VAL A 78 -9.01 -8.62 13.56
N ALA A 79 -7.77 -9.11 13.41
CA ALA A 79 -6.70 -8.41 12.71
C ALA A 79 -7.10 -8.20 11.26
N THR A 80 -7.24 -6.95 10.85
CA THR A 80 -7.66 -6.58 9.50
C THR A 80 -6.57 -5.73 8.87
N LEU A 81 -6.01 -6.23 7.78
CA LEU A 81 -5.11 -5.48 6.91
C LEU A 81 -5.97 -4.83 5.85
N SER A 82 -5.91 -3.51 5.76
CA SER A 82 -6.63 -2.77 4.73
C SER A 82 -5.61 -2.09 3.82
N LEU A 83 -5.55 -2.54 2.57
CA LEU A 83 -4.73 -1.90 1.55
C LEU A 83 -5.33 -0.53 1.24
N ASN A 84 -4.53 0.53 1.31
CA ASN A 84 -4.91 1.93 1.08
C ASN A 84 -6.15 2.40 1.89
N GLN A 85 -6.41 1.80 3.05
CA GLN A 85 -7.46 2.26 3.97
C GLN A 85 -6.95 2.35 5.41
N SER A 86 -7.64 3.16 6.21
CA SER A 86 -7.30 3.39 7.62
C SER A 86 -7.81 2.30 8.56
N GLY A 87 -8.85 1.57 8.13
CA GLY A 87 -9.54 0.56 8.92
C GLY A 87 -10.68 1.11 9.79
N GLU A 88 -10.99 2.41 9.70
CA GLU A 88 -12.07 3.11 10.39
C GLU A 88 -13.29 3.28 9.46
N ARG A 89 -14.42 2.65 9.83
CA ARG A 89 -15.58 2.50 8.92
C ARG A 89 -16.21 3.81 8.45
N ILE A 90 -16.02 4.92 9.16
CA ILE A 90 -16.61 6.22 8.80
C ILE A 90 -15.69 6.94 7.81
N ALA A 91 -14.37 6.90 8.01
CA ALA A 91 -13.37 7.43 7.08
C ALA A 91 -13.29 6.63 5.75
N ASP A 92 -13.54 5.32 5.78
CA ASP A 92 -13.29 4.43 4.62
C ASP A 92 -14.46 4.36 3.60
N ARG A 93 -15.60 5.03 3.87
CA ARG A 93 -16.83 4.92 3.06
C ARG A 93 -16.71 5.35 1.58
N PRO A 94 -15.84 6.31 1.20
CA PRO A 94 -15.58 6.65 -0.21
C PRO A 94 -14.53 5.79 -0.94
N TYR A 95 -13.77 4.92 -0.27
CA TYR A 95 -12.44 4.46 -0.74
C TYR A 95 -12.35 2.99 -1.19
N VAL A 96 -13.45 2.33 -1.57
CA VAL A 96 -13.44 0.88 -1.87
C VAL A 96 -12.82 0.54 -3.24
N GLU A 97 -12.82 1.46 -4.20
CA GLU A 97 -12.58 1.10 -5.60
C GLU A 97 -11.10 1.09 -6.06
N TYR A 98 -10.15 1.60 -5.27
CA TYR A 98 -8.74 1.74 -5.69
C TYR A 98 -7.70 1.31 -4.64
N ASN A 99 -7.98 0.21 -3.93
CA ASN A 99 -7.08 -0.38 -2.92
C ASN A 99 -6.00 -1.29 -3.51
N GLY A 100 -5.54 -0.99 -4.73
CA GLY A 100 -4.51 -1.77 -5.42
C GLY A 100 -3.10 -1.40 -4.97
N LEU A 101 -2.15 -2.27 -5.27
CA LEU A 101 -0.73 -1.93 -5.27
C LEU A 101 -0.47 -0.86 -6.34
N LEU A 102 0.21 0.25 -6.01
CA LEU A 102 0.89 1.04 -7.03
C LEU A 102 1.97 0.13 -7.62
N THR A 103 1.90 -0.17 -8.91
CA THR A 103 2.74 -1.21 -9.52
C THR A 103 3.33 -0.74 -10.83
N GLU A 104 4.58 -1.11 -11.09
CA GLU A 104 5.22 -0.89 -12.38
C GLU A 104 4.44 -1.57 -13.52
N THR A 105 4.32 -0.87 -14.65
CA THR A 105 3.56 -1.35 -15.82
C THR A 105 4.09 -2.71 -16.29
N GLY A 106 3.18 -3.69 -16.36
CA GLY A 106 3.49 -5.06 -16.81
C GLY A 106 3.91 -6.02 -15.70
N ARG A 107 4.11 -5.54 -14.46
CA ARG A 107 4.59 -6.33 -13.30
C ARG A 107 3.47 -6.68 -12.30
N GLN A 108 2.21 -6.42 -12.65
CA GLN A 108 1.07 -6.50 -11.72
C GLN A 108 0.87 -7.89 -11.11
N VAL A 109 0.92 -8.95 -11.93
CA VAL A 109 0.62 -10.31 -11.49
C VAL A 109 1.67 -10.84 -10.52
N GLU A 110 2.94 -10.66 -10.85
CA GLU A 110 4.07 -11.11 -10.03
C GLU A 110 4.21 -10.30 -8.75
N ALA A 111 3.97 -8.98 -8.80
CA ALA A 111 3.98 -8.13 -7.63
C ALA A 111 2.84 -8.49 -6.65
N ALA A 112 1.63 -8.73 -7.18
CA ALA A 112 0.51 -9.19 -6.38
C ALA A 112 0.78 -10.53 -5.70
N ALA A 113 1.37 -11.50 -6.43
CA ALA A 113 1.74 -12.79 -5.86
C ALA A 113 2.76 -12.66 -4.71
N ALA A 114 3.78 -11.82 -4.88
CA ALA A 114 4.78 -11.56 -3.84
C ALA A 114 4.16 -10.87 -2.61
N ALA A 115 3.29 -9.88 -2.83
CA ALA A 115 2.57 -9.20 -1.75
C ALA A 115 1.66 -10.16 -0.96
N ILE A 116 0.87 -10.99 -1.66
CA ILE A 116 -0.02 -11.99 -1.02
C ILE A 116 0.79 -12.99 -0.20
N ALA A 117 1.91 -13.47 -0.74
CA ALA A 117 2.78 -14.40 -0.03
C ALA A 117 3.33 -13.80 1.28
N ALA A 118 3.71 -12.52 1.28
CA ALA A 118 4.17 -11.82 2.49
C ALA A 118 3.07 -11.47 3.48
N LEU A 119 1.81 -11.38 3.04
CA LEU A 119 0.64 -11.17 3.91
C LEU A 119 0.14 -12.47 4.55
N ALA A 120 0.48 -13.62 3.96
CA ALA A 120 0.06 -14.95 4.41
C ALA A 120 1.03 -15.62 5.40
N GLY A 121 2.22 -15.06 5.57
CA GLY A 121 3.24 -15.51 6.54
C GLY A 121 3.19 -14.72 7.84
#